data_AF-A0A6D2IF23-F1
#
_entry.id   AF-A0A6D2IF23-F1
#
_cell.length_a   1.000
_cell.length_b   1.000
_cell.length_c   1.000
_cell.angle_alpha   90.00
_cell.angle_beta   90.00
_cell.angle_gamma   90.00
#
_symmetry.space_group_name_H-M   'P 1'
#
loop_
_entity.id
_entity.type
_entity.pdbx_description
1 polymer ?
#
loop_
_entity_poly.entity_id
_entity_poly.type
_entity_poly.pdbx_seq_one_letter_code
_entity_poly.pdbx_strand_id
1 'polypeptide(L)'
;MVATDVAARGLDIPDVEVVINYSFPLTTEDYVHRIGRTGRAGKKGVAHTFFTQQNKGLAGELVNVLREAGQVVPADLLKFGTHVKKKESKLYGAHFKEIAADAPKATKITFANSDDED
;
A
#
# COMPACT_ATOMS: atom_id res chain seq x y z
N MET A 1 -8.93 15.44 -17.48
CA MET A 1 -9.06 16.11 -16.17
C MET A 1 -7.68 16.18 -15.53
N VAL A 2 -7.33 17.29 -14.88
CA VAL A 2 -6.14 17.40 -14.02
C VAL A 2 -6.65 17.68 -12.61
N ALA A 3 -6.31 16.82 -11.65
CA ALA A 3 -6.78 16.95 -10.27
C ALA A 3 -5.67 16.54 -9.30
N THR A 4 -5.65 17.18 -8.14
CA THR A 4 -4.85 16.78 -6.97
C THR A 4 -5.67 15.84 -6.09
N ASP A 5 -5.02 15.03 -5.24
CA ASP A 5 -5.72 14.04 -4.38
C ASP A 5 -6.83 14.66 -3.51
N VAL A 6 -6.68 15.93 -3.13
CA VAL A 6 -7.67 16.66 -2.33
C VAL A 6 -8.87 17.04 -3.20
N ALA A 7 -8.63 17.53 -4.41
CA ALA A 7 -9.68 17.93 -5.34
C ALA A 7 -10.48 16.74 -5.88
N ALA A 8 -9.90 15.53 -5.89
CA ALA A 8 -10.56 14.32 -6.38
C ALA A 8 -11.49 13.64 -5.34
N ARG A 9 -11.46 14.05 -4.06
CA ARG A 9 -12.32 13.45 -3.03
C ARG A 9 -13.77 13.92 -3.20
N GLY A 10 -14.69 12.97 -3.34
CA GLY A 10 -16.12 13.25 -3.53
C GLY A 10 -16.54 13.42 -4.99
N LEU A 11 -15.60 13.37 -5.94
CA LEU A 11 -15.89 13.28 -7.36
C LEU A 11 -15.78 11.81 -7.79
N ASP A 12 -16.92 11.17 -8.06
CA ASP A 12 -16.94 9.87 -8.70
C ASP A 12 -16.78 10.05 -10.21
N ILE A 13 -15.67 9.54 -10.75
CA ILE A 13 -15.35 9.63 -12.17
C ILE A 13 -15.35 8.20 -12.68
N PRO A 14 -16.49 7.74 -13.24
CA PRO A 14 -16.55 6.40 -13.79
C PRO A 14 -15.63 6.28 -15.00
N ASP A 15 -15.04 5.09 -15.17
CA ASP A 15 -14.31 4.69 -16.39
C ASP A 15 -13.12 5.58 -16.79
N VAL A 16 -12.21 5.87 -15.85
CA VAL A 16 -10.93 6.51 -16.20
C VAL A 16 -10.09 5.55 -17.06
N GLU A 17 -9.74 5.95 -18.28
CA GLU A 17 -8.90 5.14 -19.19
C GLU A 17 -7.40 5.25 -18.86
N VAL A 18 -6.95 6.46 -18.50
CA VAL A 18 -5.54 6.75 -18.23
C VAL A 18 -5.38 7.53 -16.94
N VAL A 19 -4.47 7.09 -16.08
CA VAL A 19 -4.04 7.79 -14.86
C VAL A 19 -2.61 8.27 -15.07
N ILE A 20 -2.36 9.56 -14.84
CA ILE A 20 -1.02 10.15 -14.92
C ILE A 20 -0.66 10.75 -13.56
N ASN A 21 0.30 10.11 -12.87
CA ASN A 21 0.90 10.64 -11.66
C ASN A 21 2.01 11.63 -12.05
N TYR A 22 1.69 12.92 -12.06
CA TYR A 22 2.67 13.97 -12.31
C TYR A 22 3.75 14.03 -11.22
N SER A 23 3.37 13.80 -9.97
CA SER A 23 4.27 13.62 -8.84
C SER A 23 3.97 12.30 -8.15
N PHE A 24 5.03 11.60 -7.74
CA PHE A 24 4.87 10.37 -6.98
C PHE A 24 4.18 10.67 -5.63
N PRO A 25 3.18 9.89 -5.21
CA PRO A 25 2.51 10.09 -3.93
C PRO A 25 3.46 9.87 -2.74
N LEU A 26 2.99 10.26 -1.55
CA LEU A 26 3.78 10.17 -0.32
C LEU A 26 4.06 8.72 0.10
N THR A 27 3.17 7.79 -0.26
CA THR A 27 3.30 6.37 0.06
C THR A 27 2.97 5.49 -1.14
N THR A 28 3.53 4.27 -1.15
CA THR A 28 3.22 3.27 -2.18
C THR A 28 1.77 2.79 -2.11
N GLU A 29 1.15 2.82 -0.93
CA GLU A 29 -0.28 2.52 -0.74
C GLU A 29 -1.15 3.52 -1.51
N ASP A 30 -0.85 4.82 -1.37
CA ASP A 30 -1.56 5.88 -2.07
C ASP A 30 -1.37 5.75 -3.59
N TYR A 31 -0.19 5.32 -4.03
CA TYR A 31 0.06 4.99 -5.43
C TYR A 31 -0.90 3.91 -5.95
N VAL A 32 -1.05 2.80 -5.22
CA VAL A 32 -1.99 1.72 -5.58
C VAL A 32 -3.43 2.25 -5.63
N HIS A 33 -3.85 3.06 -4.66
CA HIS A 33 -5.19 3.64 -4.65
C HIS A 33 -5.46 4.60 -5.83
N ARG A 34 -4.45 5.37 -6.25
CA ARG A 34 -4.52 6.27 -7.41
C ARG A 34 -4.62 5.51 -8.73
N ILE A 35 -3.76 4.53 -8.96
CA ILE A 35 -3.81 3.75 -10.22
C ILE A 35 -5.06 2.87 -10.29
N GLY A 36 -5.61 2.45 -9.14
CA GLY A 36 -6.89 1.74 -9.04
C GLY A 36 -8.12 2.55 -9.45
N ARG A 37 -7.96 3.79 -9.93
CA ARG A 37 -9.02 4.56 -10.60
C ARG A 37 -9.27 4.09 -12.05
N THR A 38 -8.27 3.46 -12.69
CA THR A 38 -8.41 2.90 -14.04
C THR A 38 -8.48 1.36 -14.02
N GLY A 39 -8.74 0.74 -15.18
CA GLY A 39 -8.67 -0.71 -15.36
C GLY A 39 -9.77 -1.51 -14.64
N ARG A 40 -10.98 -0.94 -14.51
CA ARG A 40 -12.10 -1.56 -13.80
C ARG A 40 -12.99 -2.40 -14.73
N ALA A 41 -13.71 -3.37 -14.16
CA ALA A 41 -14.68 -4.22 -14.86
C ALA A 41 -14.14 -4.92 -16.12
N GLY A 42 -12.88 -5.37 -16.09
CA GLY A 42 -12.24 -6.08 -17.21
C GLY A 42 -11.77 -5.18 -18.35
N LYS A 43 -11.94 -3.85 -18.25
CA LYS A 43 -11.34 -2.90 -19.18
C LYS A 43 -9.85 -2.75 -18.91
N LYS A 44 -9.07 -2.50 -19.96
CA LYS A 44 -7.65 -2.14 -19.82
C LYS A 44 -7.56 -0.70 -19.31
N GLY A 45 -6.59 -0.47 -18.43
CA GLY A 45 -6.27 0.85 -17.90
C GLY A 45 -4.78 1.10 -17.98
N VAL A 46 -4.39 2.34 -18.24
CA VAL A 46 -2.97 2.72 -18.33
C VAL A 46 -2.62 3.68 -17.21
N ALA A 47 -1.52 3.41 -16.51
CA ALA A 47 -1.00 4.29 -15.47
C ALA A 47 0.44 4.71 -15.79
N HIS A 48 0.67 6.01 -15.96
CA HIS A 48 1.99 6.59 -16.11
C HIS A 48 2.38 7.35 -14.85
N THR A 49 3.62 7.18 -14.41
CA THR A 49 4.10 7.81 -13.18
C THR A 49 5.46 8.41 -13.38
N PHE A 50 5.56 9.70 -13.09
CA PHE A 50 6.84 10.39 -13.06
C PHE A 50 7.53 10.15 -11.73
N PHE A 51 8.66 9.47 -11.80
CA PHE A 51 9.47 9.11 -10.65
C PHE A 51 10.76 9.93 -10.66
N THR A 52 11.05 10.63 -9.57
CA THR A 52 12.20 11.52 -9.46
C THR A 52 13.15 11.07 -8.35
N GLN A 53 14.37 11.64 -8.31
CA GLN A 53 15.36 11.34 -7.26
C GLN A 53 14.86 11.64 -5.84
N GLN A 54 13.91 12.57 -5.69
CA GLN A 54 13.30 12.89 -4.40
C GLN A 54 12.51 11.72 -3.83
N ASN A 55 12.01 10.83 -4.69
CA ASN A 55 11.19 9.68 -4.34
C ASN A 55 12.00 8.39 -4.13
N LYS A 56 13.34 8.45 -4.22
CA LYS A 56 14.24 7.27 -4.14
C LYS A 56 13.96 6.33 -2.96
N GLY A 57 13.52 6.86 -1.83
CA GLY A 57 13.19 6.06 -0.64
C GLY A 57 12.00 5.10 -0.81
N LEU A 58 11.16 5.33 -1.81
CA LEU A 58 9.98 4.50 -2.13
C LEU A 58 10.24 3.56 -3.31
N ALA A 59 11.42 3.63 -3.94
CA ALA A 59 11.74 2.84 -5.12
C ALA A 59 11.67 1.33 -4.83
N GLY A 60 12.17 0.88 -3.68
CA GLY A 60 12.12 -0.52 -3.29
C GLY A 60 10.69 -1.08 -3.18
N GLU A 61 9.78 -0.32 -2.56
CA GLU A 61 8.37 -0.73 -2.44
C GLU A 61 7.67 -0.73 -3.80
N LEU A 62 7.91 0.30 -4.62
CA LEU A 62 7.34 0.39 -5.96
C LEU A 62 7.80 -0.77 -6.87
N VAL A 63 9.08 -1.16 -6.80
CA VAL A 63 9.61 -2.31 -7.55
C VAL A 63 8.91 -3.61 -7.15
N ASN A 64 8.62 -3.79 -5.87
CA ASN A 64 7.90 -4.97 -5.39
C ASN A 64 6.47 -5.02 -5.95
N VAL A 65 5.75 -3.89 -5.91
CA VAL A 65 4.40 -3.79 -6.49
C VAL A 65 4.42 -4.09 -7.99
N LEU A 66 5.38 -3.55 -8.73
CA LEU A 66 5.51 -3.81 -10.17
C LEU A 66 5.79 -5.29 -10.46
N ARG A 67 6.65 -5.93 -9.67
CA ARG A 67 6.99 -7.36 -9.82
C ARG A 67 5.80 -8.26 -9.49
N GLU A 68 5.07 -7.96 -8.42
CA GLU A 68 3.88 -8.69 -8.01
C GLU A 68 2.76 -8.57 -9.06
N ALA A 69 2.62 -7.39 -9.67
CA ALA A 69 1.69 -7.16 -10.77
C ALA A 69 2.17 -7.70 -12.14
N GLY A 70 3.31 -8.42 -12.19
CA GLY A 70 3.89 -8.97 -13.42
C GLY A 70 4.31 -7.91 -14.45
N GLN A 71 4.57 -6.68 -14.02
CA GLN A 71 4.96 -5.57 -14.89
C GLN A 71 6.47 -5.54 -15.12
N VAL A 72 6.88 -5.01 -16.27
CA VAL A 72 8.30 -4.80 -16.59
C VAL A 72 8.83 -3.67 -15.73
N VAL A 73 9.80 -3.97 -14.86
CA VAL A 73 10.45 -2.98 -14.01
C VAL A 73 11.51 -2.22 -14.82
N PRO A 74 11.42 -0.88 -14.92
CA PRO A 74 12.42 -0.09 -15.61
C PRO A 74 13.79 -0.20 -14.94
N ALA A 75 14.85 -0.38 -15.74
CA ALA A 75 16.22 -0.47 -15.22
C ALA A 75 16.65 0.80 -14.46
N ASP A 76 16.13 1.96 -14.85
CA ASP A 76 16.41 3.23 -14.16
C ASP A 76 15.83 3.27 -12.75
N LEU A 77 14.75 2.54 -12.48
CA LEU A 77 14.17 2.46 -11.14
C LEU A 77 15.04 1.62 -10.21
N LEU A 78 15.71 0.59 -10.74
CA LEU A 78 16.63 -0.27 -9.98
C LEU A 78 17.88 0.48 -9.52
N LYS A 79 18.28 1.54 -10.23
CA LYS A 79 19.45 2.38 -9.86
C LYS A 79 19.24 3.14 -8.55
N PHE A 80 18.00 3.40 -8.14
CA PHE A 80 17.70 4.15 -6.91
C PHE A 80 17.83 3.32 -5.62
N GLY A 81 18.11 2.02 -5.75
CA GLY A 81 18.28 1.09 -4.63
C GLY A 81 16.96 0.47 -4.18
N THR A 82 16.95 -0.85 -4.01
CA THR A 82 15.79 -1.64 -3.57
C THR A 82 15.60 -1.61 -2.05
N HIS A 83 16.06 -0.56 -1.37
CA HIS A 83 16.01 -0.49 0.08
C HIS A 83 14.58 -0.16 0.54
N VAL A 84 13.81 -1.21 0.84
CA VAL A 84 12.54 -1.07 1.55
C VAL A 84 12.86 -0.79 3.01
N LYS A 85 12.52 0.40 3.50
CA LYS A 85 12.53 0.66 4.95
C LYS A 85 11.45 -0.23 5.55
N LYS A 86 11.81 -1.19 6.41
CA LYS A 86 10.83 -1.95 7.19
C LYS A 86 9.96 -0.94 7.95
N LYS A 87 8.66 -0.85 7.63
CA LYS A 87 7.70 -0.16 8.48
C LYS A 87 7.57 -0.96 9.76
N GLU A 88 8.22 -0.50 10.82
CA GLU A 88 7.99 -1.02 12.16
C GLU A 88 6.50 -0.83 12.51
N SER A 89 5.86 -1.89 13.03
CA SER A 89 4.47 -1.82 13.47
C SER A 89 4.35 -0.77 14.59
N LYS A 90 3.47 0.23 14.41
CA LYS A 90 3.16 1.23 15.45
C LYS A 90 2.67 0.60 16.76
N LEU A 91 2.16 -0.63 16.72
CA LEU A 91 1.58 -1.31 17.88
C LEU A 91 2.60 -2.15 18.66
N TYR A 92 3.70 -2.60 18.03
CA TYR A 92 4.64 -3.55 18.65
C TYR A 92 6.12 -3.11 18.61
N GLY A 93 6.49 -2.11 17.81
CA GLY A 93 7.87 -1.63 17.71
C GLY A 93 8.86 -2.70 17.25
N ALA A 94 10.16 -2.38 17.35
CA ALA A 94 11.29 -3.18 16.86
C ALA A 94 11.56 -4.50 17.64
N HIS A 95 10.68 -4.91 18.55
CA HIS A 95 10.96 -5.99 19.52
C HIS A 95 10.16 -7.29 19.28
N PHE A 96 9.55 -7.50 18.12
CA PHE A 96 8.90 -8.79 17.80
C PHE A 96 9.96 -9.87 17.63
N LYS A 97 10.42 -10.44 18.75
CA LYS A 97 10.97 -11.79 18.77
C LYS A 97 9.86 -12.69 18.29
N GLU A 98 10.14 -13.41 17.21
CA GLU A 98 9.31 -14.50 16.71
C GLU A 98 8.80 -15.30 17.90
N ILE A 99 7.49 -15.34 18.07
CA ILE A 99 6.87 -16.23 19.03
C ILE A 99 7.14 -17.63 18.47
N ALA A 100 8.05 -18.35 19.13
CA ALA A 100 8.34 -19.74 18.80
C ALA A 100 7.03 -20.55 18.84
N ALA A 101 6.90 -21.55 17.97
CA ALA A 101 5.67 -22.32 17.75
C ALA A 101 5.13 -23.05 19.01
N ASP A 102 5.91 -23.03 20.09
CA ASP A 102 5.67 -23.60 21.42
C ASP A 102 5.18 -22.57 22.46
N ALA A 103 4.93 -21.33 22.08
CA ALA A 103 4.42 -20.33 23.03
C ALA A 103 3.02 -20.68 23.55
N PRO A 104 2.76 -20.48 24.86
CA PRO A 104 1.50 -20.85 25.49
C PRO A 104 0.33 -20.11 24.84
N LYS A 105 -0.62 -20.89 24.30
CA LYS A 105 -1.83 -20.40 23.63
C LYS A 105 -2.63 -19.56 24.63
N ALA A 106 -2.90 -18.30 24.27
CA ALA A 106 -3.63 -17.36 25.11
C ALA A 106 -4.95 -17.97 25.62
N THR A 107 -5.07 -18.17 26.92
CA THR A 107 -6.29 -18.62 27.58
C THR A 107 -7.26 -17.45 27.62
N LYS A 108 -8.38 -17.59 26.89
CA LYS A 108 -9.47 -16.63 26.88
C LYS A 108 -10.09 -16.60 28.27
N ILE A 109 -9.97 -15.49 28.99
CA ILE A 109 -10.67 -15.28 30.27
C ILE A 109 -12.15 -15.14 29.94
N THR A 110 -12.94 -16.17 30.27
CA THR A 110 -14.41 -16.10 30.22
C THR A 110 -14.90 -15.50 31.52
N PHE A 111 -15.42 -14.28 31.46
CA PHE A 111 -16.23 -13.73 32.54
C PHE A 111 -17.57 -14.46 32.49
N ALA A 112 -17.84 -15.32 33.48
CA ALA A 112 -19.17 -15.87 33.67
C ALA A 112 -20.09 -14.70 34.04
N ASN A 113 -21.12 -14.46 33.22
CA ASN A 113 -22.22 -13.58 33.58
C ASN A 113 -22.89 -14.15 34.84
N SER A 114 -22.59 -13.57 35.99
CA SER A 114 -23.38 -13.71 37.20
C SER A 114 -24.55 -12.74 37.08
N ASP A 115 -25.64 -13.20 36.45
CA ASP A 115 -26.91 -12.47 36.36
C ASP A 115 -28.05 -13.45 36.73
N ASP A 116 -27.93 -14.04 37.91
CA ASP A 116 -28.94 -14.83 38.61
C ASP A 116 -28.93 -14.39 40.08
N GLU A 117 -29.79 -13.44 40.46
CA GLU A 117 -30.46 -13.38 41.78
C GLU A 117 -31.81 -12.62 41.62
N ASP A 118 -32.87 -13.34 41.99
CA ASP A 118 -34.30 -13.04 42.25
C ASP A 118 -34.90 -11.63 42.06
#